data_AF-A0AAU9X8X6-F1
#
_entry.id   AF-A0AAU9X8X6-F1
#
_cell.length_a   1.000
_cell.length_b   1.000
_cell.length_c   1.000
_cell.angle_alpha   90.00
_cell.angle_beta   90.00
_cell.angle_gamma   90.00
#
_symmetry.space_group_name_H-M   'P 1'
#
loop_
_entity.id
_entity.type
_entity.pdbx_description
1 polymer ?
#
loop_
_entity_poly.entity_id
_entity_poly.type
_entity_poly.pdbx_seq_one_letter_code
_entity_poly.pdbx_strand_id
1 'polypeptide(L)'
;MQYNKMREIPYGFFDMLKDIQRVSLDTNLMCCHMHKEDADCAFTYNDDFANCESMFKNSAPRKSIWVIGIFSLVGAVFVVTWRVIFKEKNVVQSIMLLHLAVSDGLMGIYLISLGTKDLLWRGEYYLHDFQWRSGLSCQIIGAISLLSSEVSVMMMTLISADRLKNIVFPYQGASLKPKATHILCIIIWAIGFLMAFLPMFGIQYFEDPFRYHSYYGRSVVCLPLQLTSDKPAGWEYSVAIFLALNFSFFLFIMGAYLMILVKSYLSSRRLARQGTEREIQARRANFRRKRLLQGGCSSSS
;
A
#
# COMPACT_ATOMS: atom_id res chain seq x y z
N MET A 1 -26.09 -28.03 5.79
CA MET A 1 -26.81 -26.76 5.93
C MET A 1 -26.14 -25.76 5.01
N GLN A 2 -26.56 -25.72 3.75
CA GLN A 2 -26.03 -24.77 2.75
C GLN A 2 -27.03 -23.62 2.64
N TYR A 3 -26.56 -22.38 2.54
CA TYR A 3 -27.41 -21.19 2.36
C TYR A 3 -28.46 -20.95 3.46
N ASN A 4 -28.18 -21.38 4.69
CA ASN A 4 -29.07 -21.14 5.83
C ASN A 4 -28.66 -19.89 6.60
N LYS A 5 -29.60 -19.28 7.34
CA LYS A 5 -29.32 -18.09 8.18
C LYS A 5 -28.48 -18.39 9.44
N MET A 6 -28.02 -19.63 9.63
CA MET A 6 -27.16 -19.99 10.76
C MET A 6 -25.74 -19.53 10.48
N ARG A 7 -25.35 -18.44 11.15
CA ARG A 7 -24.07 -17.74 10.94
C ARG A 7 -23.00 -18.14 11.96
N GLU A 8 -23.41 -18.70 13.09
CA GLU A 8 -22.54 -19.13 14.18
C GLU A 8 -23.00 -20.51 14.66
N ILE A 9 -22.03 -21.40 14.89
CA ILE A 9 -22.28 -22.74 15.41
C ILE A 9 -21.85 -22.73 16.89
N PRO A 10 -22.78 -22.93 17.84
CA PRO A 10 -22.44 -22.99 19.26
C PRO A 10 -21.38 -24.07 19.53
N TYR A 11 -20.52 -23.83 20.51
CA TYR A 11 -19.59 -24.85 20.98
C TYR A 11 -20.36 -26.10 21.42
N GLY A 12 -19.92 -27.27 20.95
CA GLY A 12 -20.59 -28.55 21.21
C GLY A 12 -21.93 -28.77 20.50
N PHE A 13 -22.30 -27.93 19.52
CA PHE A 13 -23.53 -28.10 18.74
C PHE A 13 -23.62 -29.50 18.09
N PHE A 14 -22.51 -29.97 17.53
CA PHE A 14 -22.45 -31.29 16.88
C PHE A 14 -22.31 -32.46 17.87
N ASP A 15 -21.94 -32.21 19.12
CA ASP A 15 -21.81 -33.26 20.15
C ASP A 15 -23.18 -33.84 20.54
N MET A 16 -24.24 -33.03 20.40
CA MET A 16 -25.62 -33.45 20.63
C MET A 16 -26.18 -34.32 19.49
N LEU A 17 -25.50 -34.37 18.34
CA LEU A 17 -25.97 -35.06 17.14
C LEU A 17 -25.22 -36.39 16.97
N LYS A 18 -25.82 -37.46 17.50
CA LYS A 18 -25.17 -38.77 17.63
C LYS A 18 -25.00 -39.54 16.30
N ASP A 19 -25.91 -39.36 15.34
CA ASP A 19 -25.97 -40.16 14.10
C ASP A 19 -25.59 -39.40 12.81
N ILE A 20 -24.90 -38.26 12.93
CA ILE A 20 -24.47 -37.50 11.75
C ILE A 20 -23.33 -38.23 11.03
N GLN A 21 -23.57 -38.62 9.77
CA GLN A 21 -22.55 -39.18 8.86
C GLN A 21 -21.96 -38.16 7.89
N ARG A 22 -22.73 -37.16 7.45
CA ARG A 22 -22.26 -36.14 6.52
C ARG A 22 -22.91 -34.79 6.81
N VAL A 23 -22.10 -33.74 6.86
CA VAL A 23 -22.57 -32.34 6.93
C VAL A 23 -21.91 -31.55 5.83
N SER A 24 -22.69 -30.77 5.10
CA SER A 24 -22.14 -29.72 4.25
C SER A 24 -22.32 -28.35 4.90
N LEU A 25 -21.21 -27.61 5.06
CA LEU A 25 -21.13 -26.28 5.64
C LEU A 25 -20.61 -25.27 4.62
N ASP A 26 -20.80 -23.98 4.89
CA ASP A 26 -20.41 -22.96 3.92
C ASP A 26 -18.89 -22.75 3.87
N THR A 27 -18.18 -22.88 5.00
CA THR A 27 -16.72 -22.67 5.08
C THR A 27 -15.99 -23.84 5.73
N ASN A 28 -14.71 -24.04 5.37
CA ASN A 28 -13.83 -25.02 6.01
C ASN A 28 -13.61 -24.75 7.51
N LEU A 29 -13.64 -23.50 7.98
CA LEU A 29 -13.52 -23.19 9.41
C LEU A 29 -14.71 -23.67 10.24
N MET A 30 -15.92 -23.72 9.67
CA MET A 30 -17.08 -24.26 10.38
C MET A 30 -16.96 -25.77 10.62
N CYS A 31 -16.22 -26.50 9.76
CA CYS A 31 -15.93 -27.92 9.98
C CYS A 31 -15.07 -28.15 11.24
N CYS A 32 -14.32 -27.15 11.71
CA CYS A 32 -13.51 -27.26 12.93
C CYS A 32 -14.36 -27.46 14.21
N HIS A 33 -15.66 -27.12 14.17
CA HIS A 33 -16.57 -27.42 15.28
C HIS A 33 -16.93 -28.92 15.38
N MET A 34 -16.64 -29.70 14.34
CA MET A 34 -16.92 -31.13 14.31
C MET A 34 -15.68 -31.90 14.80
N HIS A 35 -15.77 -32.48 15.99
CA HIS A 35 -14.69 -33.29 16.60
C HIS A 35 -14.84 -34.80 16.35
N LYS A 36 -15.82 -35.23 15.54
CA LYS A 36 -16.05 -36.65 15.23
C LYS A 36 -15.23 -37.08 14.01
N GLU A 37 -14.36 -38.07 14.19
CA GLU A 37 -13.54 -38.66 13.13
C GLU A 37 -14.37 -39.45 12.09
N ASP A 38 -15.56 -39.94 12.46
CA ASP A 38 -16.42 -40.78 11.61
C ASP A 38 -17.41 -39.99 10.71
N ALA A 39 -17.39 -38.66 10.75
CA ALA A 39 -18.34 -37.81 10.03
C ALA A 39 -17.63 -37.00 8.93
N ASP A 40 -18.17 -37.07 7.71
CA ASP A 40 -17.63 -36.40 6.54
C ASP A 40 -18.10 -34.93 6.49
N CYS A 41 -17.17 -33.96 6.54
CA CYS A 41 -17.48 -32.53 6.44
C CYS A 41 -17.12 -31.97 5.07
N ALA A 42 -18.13 -31.66 4.27
CA ALA A 42 -17.98 -31.01 2.97
C ALA A 42 -18.16 -29.49 3.11
N PHE A 43 -17.31 -28.69 2.46
CA PHE A 43 -17.43 -27.23 2.48
C PHE A 43 -17.51 -26.64 1.06
N THR A 44 -18.22 -25.51 0.93
CA THR A 44 -18.36 -24.80 -0.36
C THR A 44 -17.21 -23.82 -0.58
N TYR A 45 -16.78 -23.12 0.47
CA TYR A 45 -15.69 -22.14 0.42
C TYR A 45 -14.51 -22.60 1.26
N ASN A 46 -13.34 -22.64 0.62
CA ASN A 46 -12.08 -22.93 1.29
C ASN A 46 -11.34 -21.62 1.58
N ASP A 47 -11.28 -21.23 2.85
CA ASP A 47 -10.37 -20.17 3.30
C ASP A 47 -8.96 -20.78 3.43
N ASP A 48 -8.23 -20.85 2.32
CA ASP A 48 -6.86 -21.42 2.26
C ASP A 48 -5.83 -20.63 3.10
N PHE A 49 -6.18 -19.41 3.51
CA PHE A 49 -5.32 -18.53 4.30
C PHE A 49 -5.28 -18.90 5.79
N ALA A 50 -6.35 -19.49 6.34
CA ALA A 50 -6.49 -19.80 7.76
C ALA A 50 -6.67 -21.30 8.00
N ASN A 51 -6.49 -21.73 9.24
CA ASN A 51 -6.84 -23.07 9.70
C ASN A 51 -7.60 -22.97 11.03
N CYS A 52 -8.04 -24.12 11.58
CA CYS A 52 -8.81 -24.14 12.82
C CYS A 52 -8.08 -23.43 13.99
N GLU A 53 -6.77 -23.59 14.07
CA GLU A 53 -5.96 -23.12 15.18
C GLU A 53 -5.45 -21.69 15.00
N SER A 54 -5.38 -21.14 13.79
CA SER A 54 -4.70 -19.87 13.56
C SER A 54 -5.20 -19.10 12.33
N MET A 55 -5.08 -17.77 12.40
CA MET A 55 -5.42 -16.84 11.31
C MET A 55 -4.58 -17.09 10.05
N PHE A 56 -3.32 -17.50 10.24
CA PHE A 56 -2.39 -17.81 9.15
C PHE A 56 -1.99 -19.28 9.22
N LYS A 57 -2.48 -20.08 8.26
CA LYS A 57 -2.12 -21.50 8.11
C LYS A 57 -0.61 -21.70 7.99
N ASN A 58 0.06 -20.82 7.23
CA ASN A 58 1.50 -20.87 7.02
C ASN A 58 2.26 -20.00 8.03
N SER A 59 3.38 -20.53 8.53
CA SER A 59 4.26 -19.80 9.46
C SER A 59 4.98 -18.60 8.81
N ALA A 60 5.11 -18.57 7.48
CA ALA A 60 5.81 -17.51 6.78
C ALA A 60 5.08 -16.15 6.86
N PRO A 61 3.80 -16.01 6.44
CA PRO A 61 3.03 -14.77 6.64
C PRO A 61 3.02 -14.28 8.07
N ARG A 62 2.89 -15.20 9.03
CA ARG A 62 2.89 -14.90 10.46
C ARG A 62 4.17 -14.20 10.92
N LYS A 63 5.34 -14.70 10.51
CA LYS A 63 6.63 -14.07 10.83
C LYS A 63 6.81 -12.76 10.05
N SER A 64 6.42 -12.73 8.78
CA SER A 64 6.57 -11.56 7.91
C SER A 64 5.77 -10.35 8.41
N ILE A 65 4.55 -10.54 8.93
CA ILE A 65 3.72 -9.45 9.44
C ILE A 65 4.40 -8.72 10.61
N TRP A 66 5.02 -9.46 11.53
CA TRP A 66 5.77 -8.85 12.64
C TRP A 66 6.99 -8.08 12.15
N VAL A 67 7.77 -8.69 11.25
CA VAL A 67 8.95 -8.03 10.68
C VAL A 67 8.56 -6.75 9.95
N ILE A 68 7.66 -6.83 8.98
CA ILE A 68 7.23 -5.69 8.17
C ILE A 68 6.54 -4.64 9.03
N GLY A 69 5.69 -5.04 9.97
CA GLY A 69 4.99 -4.12 10.89
C GLY A 69 5.95 -3.31 11.75
N ILE A 70 6.95 -3.96 12.37
CA ILE A 70 7.96 -3.28 13.18
C ILE A 70 8.81 -2.35 12.32
N PHE A 71 9.32 -2.83 11.17
CA PHE A 71 10.14 -2.02 10.27
C PHE A 71 9.37 -0.81 9.74
N SER A 72 8.09 -0.97 9.41
CA SER A 72 7.20 0.11 8.98
C SER A 72 7.03 1.18 10.07
N LEU A 73 6.73 0.79 11.31
CA LEU A 73 6.58 1.73 12.43
C LEU A 73 7.89 2.45 12.78
N VAL A 74 8.99 1.71 12.92
CA VAL A 74 10.30 2.28 13.21
C VAL A 74 10.75 3.21 12.09
N GLY A 75 10.55 2.80 10.82
CA GLY A 75 10.85 3.60 9.66
C GLY A 75 10.05 4.91 9.62
N ALA A 76 8.74 4.84 9.89
CA ALA A 76 7.87 6.01 9.95
C ALA A 76 8.33 6.99 11.05
N VAL A 77 8.56 6.51 12.27
CA VAL A 77 9.04 7.33 13.39
C VAL A 77 10.41 7.94 13.08
N PHE A 78 11.33 7.16 12.52
CA PHE A 78 12.64 7.64 12.12
C PHE A 78 12.55 8.75 11.07
N VAL A 79 11.77 8.56 10.00
CA VAL A 79 11.60 9.57 8.95
C VAL A 79 10.97 10.84 9.50
N VAL A 80 9.91 10.73 10.31
CA VAL A 80 9.25 11.89 10.94
C VAL A 80 10.25 12.65 11.82
N THR A 81 10.95 11.95 12.70
CA THR A 81 11.92 12.55 13.63
C THR A 81 13.07 13.22 12.87
N TRP A 82 13.63 12.51 11.89
CA TRP A 82 14.72 13.02 11.06
C TRP A 82 14.32 14.31 10.33
N ARG A 83 13.13 14.34 9.74
CA ARG A 83 12.64 15.50 8.97
C ARG A 83 12.28 16.70 9.84
N VAL A 84 11.85 16.48 11.08
CA VAL A 84 11.56 17.55 12.04
C VAL A 84 12.86 18.19 12.56
N ILE A 85 13.88 17.38 12.85
CA ILE A 85 15.17 17.85 13.36
C ILE A 85 16.01 18.50 12.25
N PHE A 86 16.17 17.81 11.12
CA PHE A 86 17.00 18.26 10.01
C PHE A 86 16.16 18.97 8.95
N LYS A 87 16.06 20.30 9.08
CA LYS A 87 15.35 21.14 8.11
C LYS A 87 16.03 21.07 6.74
N GLU A 88 15.31 20.58 5.74
CA GLU A 88 15.77 20.58 4.36
C GLU A 88 15.47 21.91 3.64
N LYS A 89 16.29 22.20 2.62
CA LYS A 89 16.07 23.34 1.71
C LYS A 89 14.77 23.21 0.92
N ASN A 90 14.40 21.99 0.54
CA ASN A 90 13.17 21.70 -0.21
C ASN A 90 12.01 21.40 0.74
N VAL A 91 11.49 22.44 1.39
CA VAL A 91 10.40 22.34 2.38
C VAL A 91 9.17 21.61 1.81
N VAL A 92 8.84 21.84 0.53
CA VAL A 92 7.72 21.18 -0.16
C VAL A 92 7.88 19.66 -0.22
N GLN A 93 9.05 19.16 -0.62
CA GLN A 93 9.34 17.72 -0.65
C GLN A 93 9.32 17.13 0.77
N SER A 94 9.86 17.86 1.75
CA SER A 94 9.84 17.43 3.15
C SER A 94 8.42 17.27 3.69
N ILE A 95 7.49 18.17 3.36
CA ILE A 95 6.07 18.07 3.76
C ILE A 95 5.44 16.80 3.18
N MET A 96 5.59 16.54 1.88
CA MET A 96 5.00 15.37 1.24
C MET A 96 5.55 14.06 1.81
N LEU A 97 6.88 14.00 2.04
CA LEU A 97 7.52 12.83 2.65
C LEU A 97 7.08 12.59 4.10
N LEU A 98 6.76 13.66 4.85
CA LEU A 98 6.21 13.53 6.20
C LEU A 98 4.82 12.89 6.17
N HIS A 99 3.93 13.36 5.29
CA HIS A 99 2.59 12.77 5.15
C HIS A 99 2.67 11.32 4.65
N LEU A 100 3.60 11.00 3.74
CA LEU A 100 3.85 9.64 3.29
C LEU A 100 4.30 8.74 4.44
N ALA A 101 5.25 9.19 5.28
CA ALA A 101 5.71 8.42 6.44
C ALA A 101 4.59 8.18 7.47
N VAL A 102 3.71 9.16 7.70
CA VAL A 102 2.53 8.99 8.56
C VAL A 102 1.58 7.94 7.97
N SER A 103 1.33 7.99 6.66
CA SER A 103 0.51 7.01 5.95
C SER A 103 1.09 5.60 6.05
N ASP A 104 2.39 5.43 5.77
CA ASP A 104 3.07 4.13 5.88
C ASP A 104 3.09 3.62 7.33
N GLY A 105 3.17 4.49 8.33
CA GLY A 105 3.04 4.13 9.74
C GLY A 105 1.69 3.50 10.08
N LEU A 106 0.59 3.95 9.44
CA LEU A 106 -0.73 3.34 9.60
C LEU A 106 -0.76 1.88 9.10
N MET A 107 -0.04 1.55 8.03
CA MET A 107 0.13 0.17 7.58
C MET A 107 0.83 -0.67 8.66
N GLY A 108 1.85 -0.10 9.32
CA GLY A 108 2.51 -0.73 10.45
C GLY A 108 1.54 -1.04 11.60
N ILE A 109 0.67 -0.10 11.96
CA ILE A 109 -0.38 -0.32 12.99
C ILE A 109 -1.33 -1.44 12.57
N TYR A 110 -1.77 -1.45 11.32
CA TYR A 110 -2.61 -2.51 10.76
C TYR A 110 -1.95 -3.90 10.89
N LEU A 111 -0.69 -4.04 10.45
CA LEU A 111 0.05 -5.30 10.50
C LEU A 111 0.26 -5.79 11.94
N ILE A 112 0.67 -4.91 12.85
CA ILE A 112 0.85 -5.28 14.27
C ILE A 112 -0.47 -5.69 14.91
N SER A 113 -1.58 -5.04 14.54
CA SER A 113 -2.91 -5.41 15.02
C SER A 113 -3.28 -6.83 14.59
N LEU A 114 -3.06 -7.19 13.31
CA LEU A 114 -3.27 -8.55 12.82
C LEU A 114 -2.36 -9.57 13.53
N GLY A 115 -1.07 -9.26 13.69
CA GLY A 115 -0.13 -10.14 14.38
C GLY A 115 -0.49 -10.38 15.85
N THR A 116 -1.05 -9.36 16.52
CA THR A 116 -1.54 -9.46 17.90
C THR A 116 -2.77 -10.36 17.99
N LYS A 117 -3.71 -10.24 17.04
CA LYS A 117 -4.90 -11.08 16.98
C LYS A 117 -4.58 -12.54 16.67
N ASP A 118 -3.65 -12.81 15.75
CA ASP A 118 -3.16 -14.17 15.49
C ASP A 118 -2.52 -14.80 16.75
N LEU A 119 -1.78 -14.02 17.53
CA LEU A 119 -1.16 -14.50 18.76
C LEU A 119 -2.20 -14.80 19.85
N LEU A 120 -3.21 -13.94 19.98
CA LEU A 120 -4.25 -14.04 21.00
C LEU A 120 -5.16 -15.26 20.78
N TRP A 121 -5.53 -15.54 19.53
CA TRP A 121 -6.48 -16.58 19.17
C TRP A 121 -5.83 -17.90 18.75
N ARG A 122 -4.53 -18.05 19.03
CA ARG A 122 -3.79 -19.25 18.63
C ARG A 122 -4.29 -20.48 19.38
N GLY A 123 -4.52 -21.55 18.64
CA GLY A 123 -5.09 -22.82 19.11
C GLY A 123 -6.59 -22.91 18.87
N GLU A 124 -7.31 -21.79 18.87
CA GLU A 124 -8.78 -21.77 18.90
C GLU A 124 -9.38 -20.70 17.97
N TYR A 125 -8.69 -20.34 16.88
CA TYR A 125 -9.10 -19.26 15.98
C TYR A 125 -10.51 -19.44 15.40
N TYR A 126 -10.91 -20.68 15.10
CA TYR A 126 -12.23 -20.97 14.53
C TYR A 126 -13.40 -20.47 15.39
N LEU A 127 -13.24 -20.39 16.72
CA LEU A 127 -14.26 -19.84 17.63
C LEU A 127 -14.40 -18.32 17.52
N HIS A 128 -13.37 -17.64 17.02
CA HIS A 128 -13.31 -16.19 16.94
C HIS A 128 -13.49 -15.63 15.52
N ASP A 129 -13.41 -16.47 14.48
CA ASP A 129 -13.51 -16.05 13.07
C ASP A 129 -14.79 -15.25 12.78
N PHE A 130 -15.92 -15.74 13.27
CA PHE A 130 -17.22 -15.10 13.08
C PHE A 130 -17.25 -13.68 13.69
N GLN A 131 -16.94 -13.58 14.99
CA GLN A 131 -16.96 -12.31 15.72
C GLN A 131 -15.91 -11.32 15.20
N TRP A 132 -14.78 -11.83 14.72
CA TRP A 132 -13.75 -11.01 14.11
C TRP A 132 -14.22 -10.40 12.79
N ARG A 133 -14.62 -11.23 11.82
CA ARG A 133 -14.94 -10.80 10.45
C ARG A 133 -16.29 -10.07 10.32
N SER A 134 -17.22 -10.29 11.24
CA SER A 134 -18.45 -9.49 11.34
C SER A 134 -18.27 -8.23 12.21
N GLY A 135 -17.22 -8.21 13.03
CA GLY A 135 -17.01 -7.18 14.04
C GLY A 135 -16.49 -5.85 13.48
N LEU A 136 -16.81 -4.78 14.20
CA LEU A 136 -16.32 -3.43 13.91
C LEU A 136 -14.78 -3.33 13.95
N SER A 137 -14.14 -4.15 14.78
CA SER A 137 -12.68 -4.15 14.91
C SER A 137 -11.98 -4.50 13.59
N CYS A 138 -12.46 -5.53 12.89
CA CYS A 138 -11.95 -5.89 11.57
C CYS A 138 -12.25 -4.81 10.53
N GLN A 139 -13.43 -4.19 10.56
CA GLN A 139 -13.77 -3.10 9.66
C GLN A 139 -12.83 -1.89 9.82
N ILE A 140 -12.55 -1.47 11.05
CA ILE A 140 -11.64 -0.35 11.34
C ILE A 140 -10.23 -0.70 10.87
N ILE A 141 -9.74 -1.91 11.16
CA ILE A 141 -8.40 -2.35 10.77
C ILE A 141 -8.27 -2.43 9.24
N GLY A 142 -9.28 -2.96 8.55
CA GLY A 142 -9.36 -2.97 7.09
C GLY A 142 -9.40 -1.56 6.47
N ALA A 143 -10.20 -0.66 7.05
CA ALA A 143 -10.26 0.74 6.63
C ALA A 143 -8.91 1.46 6.83
N ILE A 144 -8.21 1.21 7.94
CA ILE A 144 -6.85 1.74 8.17
C ILE A 144 -5.87 1.23 7.11
N SER A 145 -5.93 -0.06 6.75
CA SER A 145 -5.10 -0.61 5.67
C SER A 145 -5.37 0.08 4.34
N LEU A 146 -6.65 0.26 3.97
CA LEU A 146 -7.02 0.91 2.71
C LEU A 146 -6.63 2.39 2.71
N LEU A 147 -6.89 3.10 3.80
CA LEU A 147 -6.49 4.51 3.97
C LEU A 147 -4.98 4.66 3.76
N SER A 148 -4.19 3.82 4.42
CA SER A 148 -2.74 3.82 4.34
C SER A 148 -2.24 3.55 2.92
N SER A 149 -2.72 2.49 2.26
CA SER A 149 -2.23 2.13 0.93
C SER A 149 -2.57 3.20 -0.11
N GLU A 150 -3.81 3.70 -0.12
CA GLU A 150 -4.28 4.66 -1.13
C GLU A 150 -3.66 6.04 -0.93
N VAL A 151 -3.58 6.52 0.32
CA VAL A 151 -2.92 7.79 0.61
C VAL A 151 -1.44 7.72 0.25
N SER A 152 -0.74 6.62 0.56
CA SER A 152 0.67 6.47 0.19
C SER A 152 0.88 6.52 -1.33
N VAL A 153 0.07 5.82 -2.13
CA VAL A 153 0.17 5.86 -3.60
C VAL A 153 -0.15 7.25 -4.14
N MET A 154 -1.21 7.91 -3.64
CA MET A 154 -1.54 9.28 -4.04
C MET A 154 -0.42 10.27 -3.68
N MET A 155 0.21 10.13 -2.52
CA MET A 155 1.36 10.94 -2.11
C MET A 155 2.59 10.68 -2.99
N MET A 156 2.88 9.41 -3.33
CA MET A 156 3.95 9.07 -4.28
C MET A 156 3.70 9.65 -5.67
N THR A 157 2.46 9.63 -6.15
CA THR A 157 2.05 10.29 -7.40
C THR A 157 2.29 11.80 -7.32
N LEU A 158 1.89 12.45 -6.23
CA LEU A 158 2.10 13.90 -6.04
C LEU A 158 3.60 14.26 -6.01
N ILE A 159 4.41 13.49 -5.28
CA ILE A 159 5.88 13.66 -5.24
C ILE A 159 6.47 13.50 -6.64
N SER A 160 6.02 12.50 -7.39
CA SER A 160 6.49 12.22 -8.75
C SER A 160 6.10 13.34 -9.71
N ALA A 161 4.90 13.89 -9.59
CA ALA A 161 4.43 15.02 -10.38
C ALA A 161 5.23 16.30 -10.10
N ASP A 162 5.49 16.62 -8.83
CA ASP A 162 6.33 17.76 -8.45
C ASP A 162 7.77 17.60 -8.98
N ARG A 163 8.35 16.40 -8.88
CA ARG A 163 9.68 16.11 -9.42
C ARG A 163 9.72 16.22 -10.94
N LEU A 164 8.73 15.66 -11.63
CA LEU A 164 8.64 15.71 -13.08
C LEU A 164 8.59 17.15 -13.56
N LYS A 165 7.73 17.97 -12.95
CA LYS A 165 7.61 19.40 -13.28
C LYS A 165 8.92 20.14 -13.04
N ASN A 166 9.50 20.04 -11.84
CA ASN A 166 10.68 20.81 -11.47
C ASN A 166 11.95 20.39 -12.23
N ILE A 167 12.09 19.11 -12.62
CA ILE A 167 13.29 18.59 -13.30
C ILE A 167 13.17 18.69 -14.83
N VAL A 168 12.03 18.28 -15.40
CA VAL A 168 11.88 18.17 -16.86
C VAL A 168 11.39 19.48 -17.48
N PHE A 169 10.52 20.21 -16.79
CA PHE A 169 9.90 21.44 -17.26
C PHE A 169 10.15 22.64 -16.32
N PRO A 170 11.42 22.99 -16.04
CA PRO A 170 11.78 23.97 -15.01
C PRO A 170 11.26 25.40 -15.28
N TYR A 171 10.90 25.72 -16.52
CA TYR A 171 10.40 27.04 -16.92
C TYR A 171 8.88 27.10 -17.13
N GLN A 172 8.17 25.97 -17.00
CA GLN A 172 6.71 25.92 -17.21
C GLN A 172 5.98 25.97 -15.87
N GLY A 173 5.56 27.19 -15.49
CA GLY A 173 4.70 27.46 -14.35
C GLY A 173 5.44 27.66 -13.01
N ALA A 174 4.76 28.25 -12.04
CA ALA A 174 5.32 28.50 -10.71
C ALA A 174 5.54 27.19 -9.93
N SER A 175 6.63 27.11 -9.16
CA SER A 175 6.87 26.01 -8.21
C SER A 175 5.78 25.96 -7.15
N LEU A 176 5.49 24.75 -6.66
CA LEU A 176 4.54 24.54 -5.58
C LEU A 176 4.97 25.33 -4.33
N LYS A 177 4.03 26.05 -3.73
CA LYS A 177 4.25 26.77 -2.47
C LYS A 177 3.93 25.83 -1.29
N PRO A 178 4.64 25.92 -0.14
CA PRO A 178 4.39 25.07 1.02
C PRO A 178 2.92 25.04 1.49
N LYS A 179 2.24 26.19 1.49
CA LYS A 179 0.81 26.27 1.83
C LYS A 179 -0.07 25.46 0.86
N ALA A 180 0.20 25.56 -0.44
CA ALA A 180 -0.54 24.80 -1.45
C ALA A 180 -0.26 23.29 -1.32
N THR A 181 0.99 22.91 -1.03
CA THR A 181 1.36 21.51 -0.78
C THR A 181 0.61 20.93 0.41
N HIS A 182 0.53 21.63 1.54
CA HIS A 182 -0.27 21.16 2.68
C HIS A 182 -1.75 20.99 2.33
N ILE A 183 -2.34 21.93 1.59
CA ILE A 183 -3.73 21.83 1.14
C ILE A 183 -3.92 20.59 0.26
N LEU A 184 -3.03 20.35 -0.70
CA LEU A 184 -3.09 19.15 -1.55
C LEU A 184 -2.95 17.86 -0.73
N CYS A 185 -2.02 17.81 0.23
CA CYS A 185 -1.89 16.67 1.13
C CYS A 185 -3.18 16.44 1.93
N ILE A 186 -3.80 17.48 2.48
CA ILE A 186 -5.07 17.37 3.22
C ILE A 186 -6.21 16.88 2.30
N ILE A 187 -6.27 17.34 1.06
CA ILE A 187 -7.24 16.86 0.07
C ILE A 187 -7.04 15.37 -0.20
N ILE A 188 -5.79 14.91 -0.39
CA ILE A 188 -5.48 13.49 -0.56
C ILE A 188 -5.93 12.69 0.66
N TRP A 189 -5.66 13.17 1.87
CA TRP A 189 -6.15 12.54 3.10
C TRP A 189 -7.67 12.47 3.13
N ALA A 190 -8.37 13.56 2.79
CA ALA A 190 -9.83 13.58 2.77
C ALA A 190 -10.42 12.58 1.76
N ILE A 191 -9.83 12.48 0.55
CA ILE A 191 -10.21 11.49 -0.46
C ILE A 191 -9.93 10.08 0.04
N GLY A 192 -8.75 9.83 0.63
CA GLY A 192 -8.40 8.55 1.24
C GLY A 192 -9.35 8.14 2.36
N PHE A 193 -9.70 9.06 3.26
CA PHE A 193 -10.68 8.83 4.33
C PHE A 193 -12.05 8.51 3.78
N LEU A 194 -12.49 9.25 2.76
CA LEU A 194 -13.76 8.96 2.09
C LEU A 194 -13.73 7.55 1.51
N MET A 195 -12.69 7.18 0.77
CA MET A 195 -12.57 5.83 0.20
C MET A 195 -12.51 4.73 1.28
N ALA A 196 -11.74 4.94 2.34
CA ALA A 196 -11.58 3.96 3.42
C ALA A 196 -12.85 3.73 4.23
N PHE A 197 -13.58 4.79 4.57
CA PHE A 197 -14.72 4.68 5.50
C PHE A 197 -16.07 4.59 4.80
N LEU A 198 -16.18 4.92 3.50
CA LEU A 198 -17.43 4.81 2.74
C LEU A 198 -18.11 3.43 2.89
N PRO A 199 -17.40 2.29 2.78
CA PRO A 199 -18.04 0.97 2.88
C PRO A 199 -18.57 0.63 4.28
N MET A 200 -18.25 1.43 5.31
CA MET A 200 -18.72 1.20 6.68
C MET A 200 -20.10 1.81 6.97
N PHE A 201 -20.61 2.72 6.13
CA PHE A 201 -21.85 3.45 6.38
C PHE A 201 -23.14 2.68 6.08
N GLY A 202 -23.12 1.34 6.09
CA GLY A 202 -24.32 0.50 5.95
C GLY A 202 -25.09 0.70 4.65
N ILE A 203 -24.38 1.02 3.56
CA ILE A 203 -25.00 1.21 2.25
C ILE A 203 -25.35 -0.18 1.70
N GLN A 204 -26.58 -0.37 1.21
CA GLN A 204 -27.06 -1.65 0.64
C GLN A 204 -26.15 -2.21 -0.47
N TYR A 205 -25.39 -1.35 -1.15
CA TYR A 205 -24.41 -1.75 -2.16
C TYR A 205 -23.23 -2.57 -1.60
N PHE A 206 -22.85 -2.35 -0.34
CA PHE A 206 -21.74 -3.03 0.34
C PHE A 206 -22.21 -4.14 1.29
N GLU A 207 -23.52 -4.20 1.56
CA GLU A 207 -24.13 -5.22 2.40
C GLU A 207 -24.61 -6.40 1.56
N ASP A 208 -24.14 -7.59 1.90
CA ASP A 208 -24.62 -8.82 1.29
C ASP A 208 -25.57 -9.52 2.28
N PRO A 209 -26.88 -9.62 2.01
CA PRO A 209 -27.83 -10.21 2.94
C PRO A 209 -27.59 -11.72 3.17
N PHE A 210 -26.87 -12.38 2.26
CA PHE A 210 -26.58 -13.82 2.33
C PHE A 210 -25.24 -14.13 3.01
N ARG A 211 -24.33 -13.16 3.14
CA ARG A 211 -23.04 -13.35 3.82
C ARG A 211 -23.05 -12.66 5.19
N TYR A 212 -22.33 -13.23 6.15
CA TYR A 212 -22.27 -12.68 7.49
C TYR A 212 -21.12 -11.68 7.72
N HIS A 213 -20.12 -11.72 6.84
CA HIS A 213 -18.97 -10.84 6.92
C HIS A 213 -19.31 -9.43 6.46
N SER A 214 -18.70 -8.44 7.09
CA SER A 214 -18.73 -7.06 6.58
C SER A 214 -17.87 -6.92 5.32
N TYR A 215 -17.99 -5.79 4.61
CA TYR A 215 -17.20 -5.51 3.39
C TYR A 215 -15.70 -5.79 3.55
N TYR A 216 -15.09 -5.29 4.65
CA TYR A 216 -13.69 -5.55 4.97
C TYR A 216 -13.44 -6.96 5.53
N GLY A 217 -14.43 -7.58 6.18
CA GLY A 217 -14.32 -8.91 6.80
C GLY A 217 -14.35 -10.09 5.83
N ARG A 218 -14.30 -9.84 4.51
CA ARG A 218 -14.28 -10.90 3.50
C ARG A 218 -13.11 -11.85 3.67
N SER A 219 -11.98 -11.35 4.14
CA SER A 219 -10.80 -12.14 4.47
C SER A 219 -10.49 -12.06 5.96
N VAL A 220 -9.81 -13.07 6.50
CA VAL A 220 -9.31 -13.11 7.89
C VAL A 220 -8.37 -11.93 8.21
N VAL A 221 -7.73 -11.36 7.19
CA VAL A 221 -6.87 -10.17 7.29
C VAL A 221 -7.61 -8.85 7.07
N CYS A 222 -8.94 -8.86 7.05
CA CYS A 222 -9.77 -7.66 6.92
C CYS A 222 -9.57 -6.87 5.60
N LEU A 223 -9.31 -7.59 4.51
CA LEU A 223 -9.20 -7.02 3.17
C LEU A 223 -10.40 -7.40 2.29
N PRO A 224 -10.99 -6.44 1.55
CA PRO A 224 -12.19 -6.66 0.75
C PRO A 224 -11.89 -7.26 -0.63
N LEU A 225 -10.61 -7.33 -1.01
CA LEU A 225 -10.14 -7.87 -2.28
C LEU A 225 -9.81 -9.36 -2.12
N GLN A 226 -10.77 -10.22 -2.50
CA GLN A 226 -10.53 -11.63 -2.78
C GLN A 226 -10.69 -11.84 -4.27
N LEU A 227 -9.64 -12.33 -4.94
CA LEU A 227 -9.67 -12.73 -6.35
C LEU A 227 -10.36 -14.09 -6.49
N THR A 228 -11.62 -14.15 -6.07
CA THR A 228 -12.49 -15.32 -6.23
C THR A 228 -13.41 -15.08 -7.43
N SER A 229 -13.84 -16.15 -8.11
CA SER A 229 -14.78 -16.06 -9.25
C SER A 229 -16.16 -15.47 -8.87
N ASP A 230 -16.45 -15.40 -7.58
CA ASP A 230 -17.66 -14.81 -7.02
C ASP A 230 -17.62 -13.28 -7.09
N LYS A 231 -18.78 -12.69 -7.39
CA LYS A 231 -18.97 -11.24 -7.47
C LYS A 231 -19.83 -10.74 -6.30
N PRO A 232 -19.27 -10.63 -5.08
CA PRO A 232 -20.01 -10.19 -3.89
C PRO A 232 -20.38 -8.69 -3.95
N ALA A 233 -21.36 -8.26 -3.16
CA ALA A 233 -21.86 -6.87 -3.14
C ALA A 233 -20.75 -5.81 -2.99
N GLY A 234 -20.53 -4.94 -3.97
CA GLY A 234 -19.42 -3.96 -3.93
C GLY A 234 -18.06 -4.46 -4.41
N TRP A 235 -18.03 -5.58 -5.15
CA TRP A 235 -16.83 -6.05 -5.84
C TRP A 235 -16.27 -5.02 -6.84
N GLU A 236 -17.13 -4.28 -7.55
CA GLU A 236 -16.70 -3.28 -8.54
C GLU A 236 -15.91 -2.17 -7.87
N TYR A 237 -16.33 -1.76 -6.66
CA TYR A 237 -15.63 -0.77 -5.86
C TYR A 237 -14.24 -1.26 -5.44
N SER A 238 -14.12 -2.51 -4.95
CA SER A 238 -12.82 -3.12 -4.64
C SER A 238 -11.90 -3.13 -5.87
N VAL A 239 -12.40 -3.54 -7.03
CA VAL A 239 -11.62 -3.60 -8.27
C VAL A 239 -11.24 -2.20 -8.75
N ALA A 240 -12.15 -1.24 -8.69
CA ALA A 240 -11.90 0.13 -9.11
C ALA A 240 -10.78 0.78 -8.30
N ILE A 241 -10.77 0.61 -6.98
CA ILE A 241 -9.76 1.23 -6.10
C ILE A 241 -8.47 0.42 -6.11
N PHE A 242 -8.51 -0.86 -5.73
CA PHE A 242 -7.29 -1.63 -5.54
C PHE A 242 -6.57 -1.95 -6.85
N LEU A 243 -7.29 -2.11 -7.96
CA LEU A 243 -6.69 -2.45 -9.25
C LEU A 243 -6.65 -1.24 -10.19
N ALA A 244 -7.80 -0.69 -10.58
CA ALA A 244 -7.83 0.29 -11.68
C ALA A 244 -7.13 1.62 -11.30
N LEU A 245 -7.44 2.17 -10.12
CA LEU A 245 -6.87 3.43 -9.64
C LEU A 245 -5.37 3.27 -9.35
N ASN A 246 -4.97 2.24 -8.59
CA ASN A 246 -3.57 1.96 -8.31
C ASN A 246 -2.75 1.69 -9.57
N PHE A 247 -3.30 0.95 -10.55
CA PHE A 247 -2.63 0.72 -11.82
C PHE A 247 -2.46 2.03 -12.62
N SER A 248 -3.47 2.91 -12.61
CA SER A 248 -3.37 4.23 -13.23
C SER A 248 -2.25 5.08 -12.62
N PHE A 249 -2.17 5.12 -11.28
CA PHE A 249 -1.09 5.82 -10.58
C PHE A 249 0.28 5.20 -10.86
N PHE A 250 0.38 3.87 -10.88
CA PHE A 250 1.61 3.17 -11.22
C PHE A 250 2.12 3.52 -12.63
N LEU A 251 1.24 3.53 -13.64
CA LEU A 251 1.60 3.95 -14.99
C LEU A 251 2.07 5.40 -15.05
N PHE A 252 1.40 6.30 -14.33
CA PHE A 252 1.81 7.69 -14.24
C PHE A 252 3.20 7.83 -13.59
N ILE A 253 3.42 7.19 -12.42
CA ILE A 253 4.70 7.21 -11.71
C ILE A 253 5.81 6.68 -12.61
N MET A 254 5.59 5.53 -13.27
CA MET A 254 6.55 4.95 -14.19
C MET A 254 6.88 5.90 -15.35
N GLY A 255 5.87 6.46 -16.01
CA GLY A 255 6.07 7.45 -17.08
C GLY A 255 6.85 8.69 -16.61
N ALA A 256 6.51 9.21 -15.42
CA ALA A 256 7.19 10.36 -14.83
C ALA A 256 8.68 10.08 -14.57
N TYR A 257 9.00 8.95 -13.94
CA TYR A 257 10.39 8.59 -13.65
C TYR A 257 11.19 8.28 -14.93
N LEU A 258 10.59 7.61 -15.92
CA LEU A 258 11.23 7.40 -17.22
C LEU A 258 11.60 8.74 -17.88
N MET A 259 10.69 9.71 -17.90
CA MET A 259 10.96 11.04 -18.45
C MET A 259 12.05 11.79 -17.69
N ILE A 260 12.05 11.71 -16.36
CA ILE A 260 13.10 12.30 -15.50
C ILE A 260 14.46 11.68 -15.83
N LEU A 261 14.54 10.35 -15.95
CA LEU A 261 15.78 9.64 -16.26
C LEU A 261 16.30 9.99 -17.65
N VAL A 262 15.44 9.99 -18.67
CA VAL A 262 15.82 10.36 -20.04
C VAL A 262 16.34 11.80 -20.08
N LYS A 263 15.65 12.74 -19.43
CA LYS A 263 16.07 14.14 -19.38
C LYS A 263 17.42 14.30 -18.66
N SER A 264 17.58 13.64 -17.51
CA SER A 264 18.81 13.67 -16.72
C SER A 264 20.00 13.11 -17.50
N TYR A 265 19.80 11.99 -18.20
CA TYR A 265 20.81 11.37 -19.06
C TYR A 265 21.21 12.28 -20.23
N LEU A 266 20.23 12.85 -20.93
CA LEU A 266 20.47 13.78 -22.04
C LEU A 266 21.18 15.07 -21.56
N SER A 267 20.78 15.61 -20.41
CA SER A 267 21.41 16.79 -19.80
C SER A 267 22.89 16.52 -19.47
N SER A 268 23.16 15.38 -18.82
CA SER A 268 24.52 14.96 -18.46
C SER A 268 25.43 14.81 -19.69
N ARG A 269 24.91 14.21 -20.77
CA ARG A 269 25.64 14.11 -22.05
C ARG A 269 25.91 15.47 -22.71
N ARG A 270 24.95 16.41 -22.65
CA ARG A 270 25.13 17.76 -23.19
C ARG A 270 26.21 18.52 -22.41
N LEU A 271 26.20 18.42 -21.08
CA LEU A 271 27.23 19.03 -20.23
C LEU A 271 28.61 18.43 -20.50
N ALA A 272 28.71 17.11 -20.67
CA ALA A 272 29.97 16.46 -21.05
C ALA A 272 30.50 16.98 -22.40
N ARG A 273 29.64 17.06 -23.42
CA ARG A 273 30.02 17.62 -24.75
C ARG A 273 30.46 19.07 -24.67
N GLN A 274 29.71 19.93 -23.96
CA GLN A 274 30.08 21.33 -23.77
C GLN A 274 31.40 21.48 -22.99
N GLY A 275 31.66 20.61 -22.01
CA GLY A 275 32.93 20.55 -21.29
C GLY A 275 34.09 20.26 -22.24
N THR A 276 33.95 19.23 -23.08
CA THR A 276 34.96 18.88 -24.09
C THR A 276 35.18 20.01 -25.11
N GLU A 277 34.12 20.65 -25.60
CA GLU A 277 34.24 21.78 -26.53
C GLU A 277 34.96 22.98 -25.90
N ARG A 278 34.62 23.33 -24.66
CA ARG A 278 35.30 24.41 -23.89
C ARG A 278 36.78 24.10 -23.69
N GLU A 279 37.13 22.86 -23.39
CA GLU A 279 38.52 22.45 -23.21
C GLU A 279 39.32 22.54 -24.53
N ILE A 280 38.73 22.11 -25.65
CA ILE A 280 39.34 22.24 -26.98
C ILE A 280 39.56 23.71 -27.34
N GLN A 281 38.59 24.58 -27.09
CA GLN A 281 38.70 26.02 -27.33
C GLN A 281 39.80 26.65 -26.47
N ALA A 282 39.88 26.31 -25.18
CA ALA A 282 40.93 26.78 -24.28
C ALA A 282 42.33 26.36 -24.74
N ARG A 283 42.50 25.08 -25.16
CA ARG A 283 43.77 24.58 -25.72
C ARG A 283 44.17 25.33 -27.00
N ARG A 284 43.22 25.59 -27.91
CA ARG A 284 43.47 26.36 -29.16
C ARG A 284 43.86 27.82 -28.87
N ALA A 285 43.18 28.47 -27.92
CA ALA A 285 43.49 29.84 -27.52
C ALA A 285 44.90 29.95 -26.92
N ASN A 286 45.27 29.01 -26.04
CA ASN A 286 46.63 28.93 -25.48
C ASN A 286 47.69 28.71 -26.56
N PHE A 287 47.42 27.87 -27.56
CA PHE A 287 48.35 27.64 -28.67
C PHE A 287 48.56 28.90 -29.54
N ARG A 288 47.48 29.63 -29.85
CA ARG A 288 47.58 30.92 -30.55
C ARG A 288 48.38 31.95 -29.74
N ARG A 289 48.13 32.04 -28.43
CA ARG A 289 48.86 32.95 -27.55
C ARG A 289 50.36 32.63 -27.51
N LYS A 290 50.73 31.35 -27.44
CA LYS A 290 52.15 30.92 -27.53
C LYS A 290 52.79 31.31 -28.86
N ARG A 291 52.10 31.12 -30.00
CA ARG A 291 52.61 31.53 -31.32
C ARG A 291 52.82 33.04 -31.42
N LEU A 292 51.88 33.85 -30.92
CA LEU A 292 52.01 35.32 -30.95
C LEU A 292 53.20 35.79 -30.10
N LEU A 293 53.43 35.18 -28.94
CA LEU A 293 54.60 35.48 -28.09
C LEU A 293 55.93 35.10 -28.77
N GLN A 294 55.97 33.97 -29.47
CA GLN A 294 57.17 33.54 -30.20
C GLN A 294 57.43 34.36 -31.47
N GLY A 295 56.38 34.77 -32.20
CA GLY A 295 56.52 35.59 -33.42
C GLY A 295 56.85 37.06 -33.15
N GLY A 296 56.50 37.59 -31.97
CA GLY A 296 56.84 38.98 -31.58
C GLY A 296 58.30 39.19 -31.17
N CYS A 297 59.04 38.13 -30.84
CA CYS A 297 60.48 38.19 -30.57
C CYS A 297 61.34 38.19 -31.84
N SER A 298 60.77 37.95 -33.02
CA SER A 298 61.53 37.83 -34.28
C SER A 298 61.62 39.13 -35.09
N SER A 299 60.90 40.19 -34.68
CA SER A 299 60.78 41.45 -35.44
C SER A 299 61.39 42.67 -34.72
N SER A 300 62.26 42.44 -33.73
CA SER A 300 62.93 43.50 -32.92
C SER A 300 64.46 43.48 -33.01
N SER A 301 65.03 42.78 -33.99
CA SER A 301 66.48 42.75 -34.25
C SER A 301 66.84 43.39 -35.58
#